data_AF-A0A8T5PP73-F1
#
_entry.id   AF-A0A8T5PP73-F1
#
_cell.length_a   1.000
_cell.length_b   1.000
_cell.length_c   1.000
_cell.angle_alpha   90.00
_cell.angle_beta   90.00
_cell.angle_gamma   90.00
#
_symmetry.space_group_name_H-M   'P 1'
#
loop_
_entity.id
_entity.type
_entity.pdbx_description
1 polymer ?
#
loop_
_entity_poly.entity_id
_entity_poly.type
_entity_poly.pdbx_seq_one_letter_code
_entity_poly.pdbx_strand_id
1 'polypeptide(L)'
;MSRRRNRRNRNQAWEKPRDLSKRNFIKIAGLTTLAAAIPTSIYVGSRLLRDDRWDFLARNDWHPITLDLEIVKERYIPVGPEIEIENKSTIEKIKKEVTPILNQEIKIRGFDQSAGYDVKVYSQIFSVPDKHEFREPVMNYCKTAIEYLYNHPKLSGLKKPSLDSLVINQGTNYEKHFQGRFFIGNSYYDMQKLKVVNKFNPEQAFEYEKPIPEHSCGSRFVVVERDENGSLKSWFIYVSAVKPHVLLFSPFSEVIPLTIDQATVRYEKQAGTKKALQAGETISESLSHVLALELSDILGIPNGKKIARESINKIKNYEKYKYVPNAIRWIRRHSMQAALDLYIEDPGKFMKAIMKV
;
A
#
# COMPACT_ATOMS: atom_id res chain seq x y z
N MET A 1 -42.29 95.81 28.53
CA MET A 1 -42.73 96.12 27.15
C MET A 1 -41.63 96.91 26.44
N SER A 2 -41.01 96.39 25.37
CA SER A 2 -40.65 97.12 24.14
C SER A 2 -39.62 96.34 23.28
N ARG A 3 -40.18 95.68 22.25
CA ARG A 3 -39.73 95.54 20.85
C ARG A 3 -38.23 95.34 20.47
N ARG A 4 -38.00 94.16 19.88
CA ARG A 4 -37.33 93.85 18.58
C ARG A 4 -36.14 94.71 18.12
N ARG A 5 -35.04 94.02 17.78
CA ARG A 5 -34.33 94.27 16.51
C ARG A 5 -33.65 93.01 15.95
N ASN A 6 -34.04 92.70 14.71
CA ASN A 6 -33.48 91.74 13.79
C ASN A 6 -32.25 92.37 13.09
N ARG A 7 -31.14 91.64 12.90
CA ARG A 7 -30.14 91.94 11.86
C ARG A 7 -29.45 90.66 11.36
N ARG A 8 -29.44 90.52 10.04
CA ARG A 8 -28.84 89.47 9.19
C ARG A 8 -27.31 89.56 9.14
N ASN A 9 -26.63 88.44 8.89
CA ASN A 9 -25.59 88.26 7.83
C ASN A 9 -25.10 86.81 7.80
N ARG A 10 -25.31 86.06 6.71
CA ARG A 10 -24.36 85.81 5.60
C ARG A 10 -23.04 85.18 6.04
N ASN A 11 -22.89 83.87 5.78
CA ASN A 11 -21.70 83.29 5.16
C ASN A 11 -22.06 81.95 4.52
N GLN A 12 -22.19 81.99 3.20
CA GLN A 12 -22.36 80.85 2.31
C GLN A 12 -20.94 80.38 1.96
N ALA A 13 -20.43 79.36 2.64
CA ALA A 13 -19.17 78.72 2.27
C ALA A 13 -19.47 77.67 1.18
N TRP A 14 -18.96 77.91 -0.02
CA TRP A 14 -18.93 76.93 -1.10
C TRP A 14 -17.98 75.79 -0.72
N GLU A 15 -18.52 74.63 -0.34
CA GLU A 15 -17.72 73.42 -0.21
C GLU A 15 -17.34 72.90 -1.60
N LYS A 16 -16.05 72.89 -1.92
CA LYS A 16 -15.52 72.16 -3.08
C LYS A 16 -15.87 70.67 -2.92
N PRO A 17 -16.50 70.01 -3.89
CA PRO A 17 -16.78 68.59 -3.80
C PRO A 17 -15.45 67.83 -3.72
N ARG A 18 -15.26 67.09 -2.61
CA ARG A 18 -14.10 66.21 -2.41
C ARG A 18 -14.16 65.11 -3.48
N ASP A 19 -13.15 65.08 -4.34
CA ASP A 19 -13.06 64.12 -5.44
C ASP A 19 -12.85 62.69 -4.90
N LEU A 20 -13.97 61.99 -4.67
CA LEU A 20 -14.05 60.62 -4.16
C LEU A 20 -13.48 59.60 -5.16
N SER A 21 -13.22 59.98 -6.42
CA SER A 21 -12.74 59.09 -7.48
C SER A 21 -11.32 58.57 -7.21
N LYS A 22 -10.41 59.44 -6.75
CA LYS A 22 -8.99 59.08 -6.53
C LYS A 22 -8.79 58.14 -5.33
N ARG A 23 -9.56 58.32 -4.25
CA ARG A 23 -9.50 57.43 -3.08
C ARG A 23 -10.06 56.04 -3.38
N ASN A 24 -11.09 55.96 -4.22
CA ASN A 24 -11.61 54.69 -4.69
C ASN A 24 -10.66 54.02 -5.69
N PHE A 25 -10.00 54.78 -6.56
CA PHE A 25 -9.00 54.25 -7.49
C PHE A 25 -7.78 53.65 -6.78
N ILE A 26 -7.22 54.31 -5.76
CA ILE A 26 -6.08 53.77 -4.99
C ILE A 26 -6.48 52.51 -4.20
N LYS A 27 -7.70 52.47 -3.64
CA LYS A 27 -8.22 51.28 -2.96
C LYS A 27 -8.43 50.12 -3.93
N ILE A 28 -8.99 50.39 -5.11
CA ILE A 28 -9.20 49.37 -6.15
C ILE A 28 -7.86 48.89 -6.69
N ALA A 29 -6.92 49.80 -7.00
CA ALA A 29 -5.57 49.47 -7.43
C ALA A 29 -4.86 48.59 -6.39
N GLY A 30 -4.87 48.99 -5.11
CA GLY A 30 -4.29 48.19 -4.02
C GLY A 30 -4.95 46.82 -3.85
N LEU A 31 -6.27 46.73 -3.96
CA LEU A 31 -7.01 45.45 -3.94
C LEU A 31 -6.66 44.57 -5.14
N THR A 32 -6.52 45.15 -6.34
CA THR A 32 -6.13 44.40 -7.55
C THR A 32 -4.68 43.93 -7.50
N THR A 33 -3.75 44.72 -6.95
CA THR A 33 -2.35 44.31 -6.78
C THR A 33 -2.23 43.20 -5.74
N LEU A 34 -2.96 43.27 -4.63
CA LEU A 34 -3.04 42.17 -3.64
C LEU A 34 -3.70 40.92 -4.23
N ALA A 35 -4.80 41.08 -4.97
CA ALA A 35 -5.50 39.98 -5.62
C ALA A 35 -4.68 39.31 -6.74
N ALA A 36 -3.71 40.00 -7.35
CA ALA A 36 -2.79 39.43 -8.33
C ALA A 36 -1.52 38.86 -7.67
N ALA A 37 -1.01 39.50 -6.61
CA ALA A 37 0.19 39.07 -5.90
C ALA A 37 -0.02 37.79 -5.10
N ILE A 38 -1.19 37.58 -4.50
CA ILE A 38 -1.48 36.39 -3.69
C ILE A 38 -1.52 35.11 -4.55
N PRO A 39 -2.27 35.02 -5.67
CA PRO A 39 -2.22 33.86 -6.56
C PRO A 39 -0.85 33.65 -7.17
N THR A 40 -0.13 34.73 -7.52
CA THR A 40 1.20 34.62 -8.12
C THR A 40 2.24 34.13 -7.11
N SER A 41 2.22 34.61 -5.86
CA SER A 41 3.14 34.12 -4.82
C SER A 41 2.77 32.71 -4.34
N ILE A 42 1.50 32.35 -4.30
CA ILE A 42 1.06 30.96 -4.07
C ILE A 42 1.52 30.07 -5.23
N TYR A 43 1.36 30.51 -6.48
CA TYR A 43 1.76 29.77 -7.67
C TYR A 43 3.29 29.60 -7.75
N VAL A 44 4.04 30.69 -7.57
CA VAL A 44 5.51 30.72 -7.54
C VAL A 44 6.03 29.91 -6.35
N GLY A 45 5.44 30.05 -5.15
CA GLY A 45 5.78 29.21 -4.01
C GLY A 45 5.48 27.72 -4.25
N SER A 46 4.35 27.41 -4.88
CA SER A 46 3.95 26.03 -5.19
C SER A 46 4.71 25.39 -6.36
N ARG A 47 5.44 26.16 -7.17
CA ARG A 47 6.25 25.64 -8.29
C ARG A 47 7.76 25.77 -8.09
N LEU A 48 8.25 26.85 -7.50
CA LEU A 48 9.69 27.08 -7.28
C LEU A 48 10.20 26.48 -5.96
N LEU A 49 9.33 26.23 -4.97
CA LEU A 49 9.68 25.57 -3.70
C LEU A 49 9.15 24.14 -3.62
N ARG A 50 8.56 23.62 -4.70
CA ARG A 50 8.07 22.25 -4.75
C ARG A 50 9.24 21.31 -4.97
N ASP A 51 9.53 20.53 -3.95
CA ASP A 51 10.42 19.38 -4.03
C ASP A 51 9.68 18.24 -4.75
N ASP A 52 9.84 18.19 -6.07
CA ASP A 52 9.21 17.23 -6.98
C ASP A 52 9.71 15.79 -6.77
N ARG A 53 10.80 15.60 -6.02
CA ARG A 53 11.33 14.28 -5.61
C ARG A 53 10.27 13.43 -4.90
N TRP A 54 9.25 14.04 -4.29
CA TRP A 54 8.17 13.37 -3.57
C TRP A 54 6.84 13.30 -4.33
N ASP A 55 6.81 13.71 -5.60
CA ASP A 55 5.56 13.73 -6.38
C ASP A 55 4.93 12.34 -6.50
N PHE A 56 5.72 11.28 -6.43
CA PHE A 56 5.22 9.90 -6.40
C PHE A 56 4.38 9.59 -5.15
N LEU A 57 4.59 10.30 -4.03
CA LEU A 57 3.79 10.21 -2.79
C LEU A 57 2.55 11.13 -2.80
N ALA A 58 2.33 11.89 -3.88
CA ALA A 58 1.08 12.63 -4.10
C ALA A 58 0.11 11.88 -5.03
N ARG A 59 0.53 10.72 -5.57
CA ARG A 59 -0.24 9.96 -6.55
C ARG A 59 -1.52 9.39 -5.94
N ASN A 60 -2.56 9.35 -6.75
CA ASN A 60 -3.75 8.55 -6.52
C ASN A 60 -4.19 7.94 -7.85
N ASP A 61 -3.24 7.30 -8.54
CA ASP A 61 -3.42 6.71 -9.87
C ASP A 61 -4.19 5.37 -9.79
N TRP A 62 -5.11 5.27 -8.82
CA TRP A 62 -5.90 4.08 -8.63
C TRP A 62 -6.94 4.00 -9.75
N HIS A 63 -6.69 3.10 -10.68
CA HIS A 63 -7.69 2.67 -11.64
C HIS A 63 -8.45 1.49 -11.01
N PRO A 64 -9.74 1.64 -10.66
CA PRO A 64 -10.59 0.48 -10.46
C PRO A 64 -10.75 -0.15 -11.83
N ILE A 65 -10.17 -1.32 -12.06
CA ILE A 65 -10.42 -2.02 -13.30
C ILE A 65 -10.92 -3.43 -13.00
N THR A 66 -12.22 -3.60 -13.22
CA THR A 66 -12.79 -4.86 -13.69
C THR A 66 -12.24 -5.09 -15.09
N LEU A 67 -11.05 -5.69 -15.19
CA LEU A 67 -10.49 -6.08 -16.48
C LEU A 67 -10.99 -7.46 -16.87
N ASP A 68 -11.26 -7.57 -18.16
CA ASP A 68 -11.33 -8.85 -18.85
C ASP A 68 -9.98 -9.59 -18.68
N LEU A 69 -10.05 -10.92 -18.55
CA LEU A 69 -8.91 -11.80 -18.36
C LEU A 69 -7.87 -11.65 -19.48
N GLU A 70 -8.33 -11.48 -20.71
CA GLU A 70 -7.45 -11.27 -21.86
C GLU A 70 -6.65 -9.96 -21.72
N ILE A 71 -7.27 -8.90 -21.20
CA ILE A 71 -6.57 -7.63 -20.97
C ILE A 71 -5.52 -7.77 -19.86
N VAL A 72 -5.83 -8.55 -18.81
CA VAL A 72 -4.87 -8.84 -17.72
C VAL A 72 -3.64 -9.53 -18.29
N LYS A 73 -3.82 -10.58 -19.10
CA LYS A 73 -2.71 -11.35 -19.68
C LYS A 73 -1.90 -10.57 -20.71
N GLU A 74 -2.55 -9.74 -21.52
CA GLU A 74 -1.87 -8.95 -22.56
C GLU A 74 -1.10 -7.76 -21.98
N ARG A 75 -1.63 -7.13 -20.92
CA ARG A 75 -1.09 -5.86 -20.41
C ARG A 75 -0.24 -6.02 -19.16
N TYR A 76 -0.42 -7.09 -18.40
CA TYR A 76 0.27 -7.29 -17.13
C TYR A 76 1.28 -8.41 -17.17
N ILE A 77 2.15 -8.40 -16.16
CA ILE A 77 3.38 -9.15 -16.18
C ILE A 77 3.34 -10.19 -15.07
N PRO A 78 3.46 -11.49 -15.37
CA PRO A 78 3.51 -12.49 -14.33
C PRO A 78 4.77 -12.29 -13.47
N VAL A 79 4.57 -12.25 -12.15
CA VAL A 79 5.59 -12.09 -11.13
C VAL A 79 5.57 -13.32 -10.24
N GLY A 80 6.62 -14.13 -10.32
CA GLY A 80 6.68 -15.40 -9.62
C GLY A 80 5.87 -16.52 -10.30
N PRO A 81 5.97 -17.74 -9.75
CA PRO A 81 5.34 -18.91 -10.34
C PRO A 81 3.87 -18.99 -9.93
N GLU A 82 3.15 -19.90 -10.57
CA GLU A 82 1.87 -20.39 -10.05
C GLU A 82 2.09 -21.16 -8.74
N ILE A 83 1.31 -20.84 -7.71
CA ILE A 83 1.40 -21.45 -6.38
C ILE A 83 0.07 -22.14 -6.07
N GLU A 84 0.11 -23.42 -5.70
CA GLU A 84 -1.09 -24.14 -5.26
C GLU A 84 -1.58 -23.56 -3.92
N ILE A 85 -2.86 -23.21 -3.84
CA ILE A 85 -3.50 -22.75 -2.62
C ILE A 85 -3.83 -24.00 -1.78
N GLU A 86 -3.20 -24.16 -0.62
CA GLU A 86 -3.43 -25.30 0.27
C GLU A 86 -4.50 -25.05 1.35
N ASN A 87 -4.92 -23.79 1.53
CA ASN A 87 -5.90 -23.44 2.57
C ASN A 87 -7.30 -23.98 2.22
N LYS A 88 -7.71 -25.05 2.91
CA LYS A 88 -9.01 -25.72 2.69
C LYS A 88 -10.21 -24.76 2.71
N SER A 89 -10.25 -23.80 3.64
CA SER A 89 -11.37 -22.86 3.74
C SER A 89 -11.47 -21.92 2.53
N THR A 90 -10.32 -21.46 2.03
CA THR A 90 -10.23 -20.64 0.81
C THR A 90 -10.64 -21.46 -0.41
N ILE A 91 -10.11 -22.69 -0.54
CA ILE A 91 -10.46 -23.60 -1.63
C ILE A 91 -11.97 -23.89 -1.65
N GLU A 92 -12.58 -24.19 -0.50
CA GLU A 92 -14.02 -24.44 -0.40
C GLU A 92 -14.86 -23.22 -0.79
N LYS A 93 -14.44 -22.01 -0.38
CA LYS A 93 -15.10 -20.77 -0.77
C LYS A 93 -15.05 -20.59 -2.29
N ILE A 94 -13.86 -20.74 -2.89
CA ILE A 94 -13.67 -20.60 -4.35
C ILE A 94 -14.50 -21.65 -5.08
N LYS A 95 -14.44 -22.92 -4.64
CA LYS A 95 -15.25 -24.02 -5.19
C LYS A 95 -16.73 -23.66 -5.18
N LYS A 96 -17.28 -23.18 -4.05
CA LYS A 96 -18.69 -22.75 -3.97
C LYS A 96 -19.04 -21.67 -4.98
N GLU A 97 -18.17 -20.68 -5.16
CA GLU A 97 -18.40 -19.58 -6.11
C GLU A 97 -18.35 -20.04 -7.57
N VAL A 98 -17.45 -20.97 -7.92
CA VAL A 98 -17.22 -21.39 -9.31
C VAL A 98 -17.97 -22.65 -9.73
N THR A 99 -18.55 -23.42 -8.79
CA THR A 99 -19.24 -24.69 -9.07
C THR A 99 -20.30 -24.56 -10.17
N PRO A 100 -21.17 -23.53 -10.20
CA PRO A 100 -22.15 -23.38 -11.27
C PRO A 100 -21.50 -23.26 -12.67
N ILE A 101 -20.39 -22.53 -12.75
CA ILE A 101 -19.64 -22.32 -13.98
C ILE A 101 -18.93 -23.61 -14.40
N LEU A 102 -18.29 -24.31 -13.45
CA LEU A 102 -17.64 -25.58 -13.71
C LEU A 102 -18.63 -26.64 -14.22
N ASN A 103 -19.82 -26.72 -13.62
CA ASN A 103 -20.86 -27.65 -14.07
C ASN A 103 -21.35 -27.33 -15.49
N GLN A 104 -21.44 -26.04 -15.83
CA GLN A 104 -21.78 -25.60 -17.18
C GLN A 104 -20.68 -25.98 -18.18
N GLU A 105 -19.41 -25.77 -17.85
CA GLU A 105 -18.26 -26.18 -18.67
C GLU A 105 -18.19 -27.70 -18.88
N ILE A 106 -18.39 -28.50 -17.83
CA ILE A 106 -18.46 -29.97 -17.89
C ILE A 106 -19.55 -30.39 -18.89
N LYS A 107 -20.72 -29.77 -18.82
CA LYS A 107 -21.83 -30.04 -19.74
C LYS A 107 -21.51 -29.65 -21.19
N ILE A 108 -20.95 -28.45 -21.42
CA ILE A 108 -20.59 -27.95 -22.75
C ILE A 108 -19.55 -28.87 -23.43
N ARG A 109 -18.59 -29.36 -22.65
CA ARG A 109 -17.51 -30.24 -23.13
C ARG A 109 -17.95 -31.70 -23.31
N GLY A 110 -19.18 -32.05 -22.92
CA GLY A 110 -19.68 -33.43 -23.00
C GLY A 110 -19.01 -34.38 -22.00
N PHE A 111 -18.47 -33.85 -20.90
CA PHE A 111 -17.85 -34.66 -19.86
C PHE A 111 -18.91 -35.34 -18.97
N ASP A 112 -18.51 -36.37 -18.22
CA ASP A 112 -19.42 -37.15 -17.37
C ASP A 112 -19.88 -36.34 -16.16
N GLN A 113 -21.12 -35.84 -16.22
CA GLN A 113 -21.73 -35.03 -15.16
C GLN A 113 -21.97 -35.80 -13.84
N SER A 114 -21.91 -37.14 -13.86
CA SER A 114 -22.08 -37.97 -12.66
C SER A 114 -20.75 -38.25 -11.95
N ALA A 115 -19.62 -37.95 -12.59
CA ALA A 115 -18.31 -38.21 -12.04
C ALA A 115 -17.93 -37.23 -10.91
N GLY A 116 -17.11 -37.70 -9.98
CA GLY A 116 -16.46 -36.84 -9.01
C GLY A 116 -15.29 -36.08 -9.65
N TYR A 117 -15.31 -34.75 -9.62
CA TYR A 117 -14.21 -33.91 -10.10
C TYR A 117 -13.34 -33.43 -8.94
N ASP A 118 -12.03 -33.59 -9.11
CA ASP A 118 -11.06 -32.90 -8.27
C ASP A 118 -10.76 -31.52 -8.86
N VAL A 119 -10.77 -30.53 -7.98
CA VAL A 119 -10.44 -29.14 -8.33
C VAL A 119 -9.27 -28.69 -7.46
N LYS A 120 -8.15 -28.41 -8.12
CA LYS A 120 -6.99 -27.75 -7.54
C LYS A 120 -7.03 -26.27 -7.89
N VAL A 121 -6.63 -25.42 -6.95
CA VAL A 121 -6.65 -23.97 -7.11
C VAL A 121 -5.23 -23.46 -7.01
N TYR A 122 -4.82 -22.69 -8.02
CA TYR A 122 -3.53 -22.03 -8.11
C TYR A 122 -3.71 -20.52 -8.08
N SER A 123 -2.72 -19.81 -7.56
CA SER A 123 -2.64 -18.35 -7.55
C SER A 123 -1.36 -17.92 -8.28
N GLN A 124 -1.47 -16.88 -9.09
CA GLN A 124 -0.33 -16.24 -9.76
C GLN A 124 -0.48 -14.73 -9.69
N ILE A 125 0.60 -14.04 -9.34
CA ILE A 125 0.60 -12.58 -9.26
C ILE A 125 0.92 -11.98 -10.62
N PHE A 126 0.09 -11.07 -11.09
CA PHE A 126 0.32 -10.26 -12.29
C PHE A 126 0.50 -8.80 -11.90
N SER A 127 1.63 -8.21 -12.26
CA SER A 127 1.93 -6.83 -11.95
C SER A 127 1.61 -5.90 -13.10
N VAL A 128 1.11 -4.72 -12.74
CA VAL A 128 1.08 -3.52 -13.58
C VAL A 128 2.42 -2.80 -13.43
N PRO A 129 3.20 -2.58 -14.51
CA PRO A 129 4.42 -1.78 -14.42
C PRO A 129 4.12 -0.36 -13.98
N ASP A 130 5.07 0.26 -13.29
CA ASP A 130 4.92 1.66 -12.94
C ASP A 130 5.13 2.59 -14.14
N LYS A 131 4.57 3.80 -14.06
CA LYS A 131 4.76 4.84 -15.10
C LYS A 131 6.22 5.29 -15.11
N HIS A 132 6.74 5.54 -16.30
CA HIS A 132 8.16 5.81 -16.51
C HIS A 132 8.68 6.97 -15.63
N GLU A 133 7.89 8.04 -15.48
CA GLU A 133 8.25 9.22 -14.70
C GLU A 133 8.41 8.97 -13.18
N PHE A 134 7.83 7.89 -12.64
CA PHE A 134 7.88 7.59 -11.21
C PHE A 134 8.81 6.42 -10.85
N ARG A 135 9.22 5.61 -11.83
CA ARG A 135 10.02 4.40 -11.60
C ARG A 135 11.28 4.66 -10.76
N GLU A 136 12.08 5.64 -11.18
CA GLU A 136 13.35 5.93 -10.51
C GLU A 136 13.17 6.54 -9.12
N PRO A 137 12.32 7.56 -8.90
CA PRO A 137 12.02 8.06 -7.55
C PRO A 137 11.51 6.99 -6.59
N VAL A 138 10.56 6.15 -7.03
CA VAL A 138 10.00 5.06 -6.22
C VAL A 138 11.10 4.04 -5.88
N MET A 139 11.89 3.63 -6.87
CA MET A 139 12.99 2.69 -6.67
C MET A 139 14.04 3.25 -5.69
N ASN A 140 14.41 4.52 -5.84
CA ASN A 140 15.38 5.18 -4.97
C ASN A 140 14.85 5.22 -3.53
N TYR A 141 13.59 5.57 -3.32
CA TYR A 141 12.96 5.52 -2.01
C TYR A 141 12.99 4.11 -1.40
N CYS A 142 12.61 3.07 -2.16
CA CYS A 142 12.64 1.69 -1.68
C CYS A 142 14.06 1.24 -1.30
N LYS A 143 15.09 1.56 -2.11
CA LYS A 143 16.49 1.28 -1.78
C LYS A 143 16.90 1.96 -0.49
N THR A 144 16.64 3.27 -0.36
CA THR A 144 16.95 4.05 0.83
C THR A 144 16.23 3.51 2.06
N ALA A 145 14.96 3.14 1.95
CA ALA A 145 14.18 2.56 3.04
C ALA A 145 14.77 1.22 3.52
N ILE A 146 15.13 0.35 2.58
CA ILE A 146 15.73 -0.94 2.89
C ILE A 146 17.12 -0.76 3.49
N GLU A 147 17.96 0.10 2.94
CA GLU A 147 19.27 0.42 3.51
C GLU A 147 19.14 1.02 4.92
N TYR A 148 18.19 1.91 5.13
CA TYR A 148 17.90 2.50 6.43
C TYR A 148 17.46 1.44 7.44
N LEU A 149 16.60 0.49 7.07
CA LEU A 149 16.19 -0.64 7.91
C LEU A 149 17.38 -1.45 8.41
N TYR A 150 18.28 -1.86 7.51
CA TYR A 150 19.40 -2.75 7.85
C TYR A 150 20.58 -2.05 8.52
N ASN A 151 20.74 -0.75 8.29
CA ASN A 151 21.76 0.07 8.95
C ASN A 151 21.20 0.79 10.18
N HIS A 152 19.98 0.44 10.62
CA HIS A 152 19.31 1.16 11.69
C HIS A 152 20.04 0.96 13.03
N PRO A 153 20.48 2.03 13.72
CA PRO A 153 21.33 1.88 14.91
C PRO A 153 20.62 1.24 16.12
N LYS A 154 19.28 1.21 16.11
CA LYS A 154 18.45 0.65 17.20
C LYS A 154 17.74 -0.64 16.82
N LEU A 155 18.09 -1.25 15.68
CA LEU A 155 17.47 -2.49 15.21
C LEU A 155 18.53 -3.35 14.53
N SER A 156 18.81 -4.52 15.11
CA SER A 156 19.82 -5.46 14.64
C SER A 156 19.22 -6.86 14.47
N GLY A 157 19.98 -7.79 13.87
CA GLY A 157 19.56 -9.18 13.66
C GLY A 157 18.64 -9.42 12.46
N LEU A 158 18.44 -8.42 11.60
CA LEU A 158 17.62 -8.54 10.39
C LEU A 158 18.40 -9.22 9.24
N LYS A 159 17.72 -10.08 8.47
CA LYS A 159 18.29 -10.73 7.28
C LYS A 159 18.10 -9.87 6.03
N LYS A 160 19.20 -9.43 5.39
CA LYS A 160 19.17 -8.57 4.19
C LYS A 160 19.00 -9.37 2.89
N PRO A 161 17.98 -9.07 2.05
CA PRO A 161 17.85 -9.67 0.73
C PRO A 161 18.81 -9.05 -0.29
N SER A 162 19.12 -9.79 -1.37
CA SER A 162 19.67 -9.18 -2.59
C SER A 162 18.58 -8.36 -3.28
N LEU A 163 18.92 -7.14 -3.72
CA LEU A 163 17.99 -6.20 -4.36
C LEU A 163 18.16 -6.15 -5.89
N ASP A 164 18.73 -7.20 -6.49
CA ASP A 164 19.25 -7.12 -7.87
C ASP A 164 18.18 -7.02 -8.98
N SER A 165 16.88 -6.76 -8.69
CA SER A 165 15.84 -6.60 -9.75
C SER A 165 14.61 -5.80 -9.30
N LEU A 166 14.79 -4.52 -8.95
CA LEU A 166 13.73 -3.72 -8.34
C LEU A 166 12.58 -3.29 -9.26
N VAL A 167 12.76 -3.24 -10.59
CA VAL A 167 11.75 -2.67 -11.50
C VAL A 167 11.20 -3.71 -12.45
N ILE A 168 9.87 -3.82 -12.45
CA ILE A 168 9.14 -4.65 -13.42
C ILE A 168 9.05 -3.92 -14.76
N ASN A 169 9.55 -4.54 -15.82
CA ASN A 169 9.53 -4.00 -17.17
C ASN A 169 8.55 -4.75 -18.07
N GLN A 170 7.79 -4.01 -18.91
CA GLN A 170 6.90 -4.58 -19.92
C GLN A 170 7.61 -5.65 -20.77
N GLY A 171 6.91 -6.77 -21.00
CA GLY A 171 7.41 -7.87 -21.83
C GLY A 171 8.43 -8.79 -21.16
N THR A 172 8.78 -8.57 -19.88
CA THR A 172 9.70 -9.46 -19.15
C THR A 172 8.92 -10.51 -18.37
N ASN A 173 9.16 -11.80 -18.61
CA ASN A 173 8.57 -12.87 -17.79
C ASN A 173 9.44 -13.14 -16.54
N TYR A 174 8.87 -12.91 -15.35
CA TYR A 174 9.56 -13.13 -14.08
C TYR A 174 9.21 -14.46 -13.37
N GLU A 175 8.45 -15.36 -14.01
CA GLU A 175 8.05 -16.67 -13.47
C GLU A 175 9.23 -17.57 -13.10
N LYS A 176 10.36 -17.45 -13.81
CA LYS A 176 11.56 -18.29 -13.62
C LYS A 176 12.70 -17.59 -12.86
N HIS A 177 12.58 -16.30 -12.60
CA HIS A 177 13.66 -15.47 -12.04
C HIS A 177 13.25 -14.68 -10.79
N PHE A 178 12.21 -15.13 -10.09
CA PHE A 178 11.63 -14.46 -8.92
C PHE A 178 12.35 -14.73 -7.59
N GLN A 179 13.18 -15.77 -7.52
CA GLN A 179 13.74 -16.23 -6.25
C GLN A 179 14.59 -15.15 -5.59
N GLY A 180 14.24 -14.81 -4.35
CA GLY A 180 14.92 -13.80 -3.56
C GLY A 180 14.79 -12.37 -4.10
N ARG A 181 13.78 -12.09 -4.94
CA ARG A 181 13.61 -10.79 -5.58
C ARG A 181 12.64 -9.88 -4.83
N PHE A 182 12.90 -8.59 -4.97
CA PHE A 182 12.02 -7.52 -4.53
C PHE A 182 11.54 -6.77 -5.77
N PHE A 183 10.25 -6.83 -6.04
CA PHE A 183 9.64 -6.23 -7.22
C PHE A 183 8.87 -4.97 -6.86
N ILE A 184 8.98 -3.95 -7.71
CA ILE A 184 8.20 -2.72 -7.62
C ILE A 184 7.35 -2.58 -8.88
N GLY A 185 6.06 -2.34 -8.68
CA GLY A 185 5.12 -2.01 -9.74
C GLY A 185 4.08 -1.01 -9.25
N ASN A 186 3.20 -0.57 -10.15
CA ASN A 186 2.10 0.31 -9.77
C ASN A 186 1.14 -0.45 -8.83
N SER A 187 0.61 -1.59 -9.28
CA SER A 187 -0.31 -2.45 -8.54
C SER A 187 -0.24 -3.90 -9.04
N TYR A 188 -0.87 -4.83 -8.33
CA TYR A 188 -0.92 -6.22 -8.74
C TYR A 188 -2.33 -6.80 -8.74
N TYR A 189 -2.50 -7.85 -9.54
CA TYR A 189 -3.67 -8.72 -9.59
C TYR A 189 -3.26 -10.11 -9.13
N ASP A 190 -4.09 -10.72 -8.28
CA ASP A 190 -3.97 -12.14 -7.95
C ASP A 190 -4.92 -12.93 -8.86
N MET A 191 -4.35 -13.68 -9.80
CA MET A 191 -5.10 -14.50 -10.75
C MET A 191 -5.24 -15.91 -10.19
N GLN A 192 -6.49 -16.40 -10.10
CA GLN A 192 -6.76 -17.76 -9.69
C GLN A 192 -6.99 -18.66 -10.91
N LYS A 193 -6.23 -19.75 -10.97
CA LYS A 193 -6.40 -20.80 -11.98
C LYS A 193 -6.90 -22.06 -11.31
N LEU A 194 -7.96 -22.64 -11.85
CA LEU A 194 -8.56 -23.86 -11.36
C LEU A 194 -8.21 -24.97 -12.35
N LYS A 195 -7.56 -26.03 -11.87
CA LYS A 195 -7.36 -27.24 -12.67
C LYS A 195 -8.38 -28.26 -12.22
N VAL A 196 -9.26 -28.64 -13.13
CA VAL A 196 -10.39 -29.56 -12.89
C VAL A 196 -10.10 -30.87 -13.61
N VAL A 197 -10.11 -31.98 -12.86
CA VAL A 197 -9.81 -33.31 -13.39
C VAL A 197 -10.85 -34.31 -12.89
N ASN A 198 -11.42 -35.11 -13.79
CA ASN A 198 -12.29 -36.22 -13.40
C ASN A 198 -11.45 -37.31 -12.70
N LYS A 199 -11.87 -37.72 -11.50
CA LYS A 199 -11.20 -38.74 -10.67
C LYS A 199 -11.05 -40.11 -11.35
N PHE A 200 -12.01 -40.45 -12.19
CA PHE A 200 -12.14 -41.77 -12.81
C PHE A 200 -11.69 -41.77 -14.27
N ASN A 201 -11.58 -40.59 -14.89
CA ASN A 201 -11.08 -40.44 -16.25
C ASN A 201 -10.20 -39.18 -16.37
N PRO A 202 -8.88 -39.29 -16.15
CA PRO A 202 -7.96 -38.14 -16.20
C PRO A 202 -7.92 -37.40 -17.54
N GLU A 203 -8.39 -38.01 -18.64
CA GLU A 203 -8.51 -37.34 -19.94
C GLU A 203 -9.62 -36.28 -19.96
N GLN A 204 -10.61 -36.40 -19.06
CA GLN A 204 -11.60 -35.36 -18.82
C GLN A 204 -11.06 -34.33 -17.84
N ALA A 205 -10.15 -33.50 -18.34
CA ALA A 205 -9.55 -32.39 -17.61
C ALA A 205 -9.75 -31.07 -18.36
N PHE A 206 -9.88 -29.98 -17.61
CA PHE A 206 -9.84 -28.63 -18.16
C PHE A 206 -9.30 -27.64 -17.13
N GLU A 207 -8.74 -26.54 -17.64
CA GLU A 207 -8.36 -25.40 -16.84
C GLU A 207 -9.42 -24.32 -16.97
N TYR A 208 -9.82 -23.75 -15.84
CA TYR A 208 -10.70 -22.60 -15.77
C TYR A 208 -9.96 -21.48 -15.06
N GLU A 209 -9.86 -20.34 -15.71
CA GLU A 209 -9.18 -19.18 -15.16
C GLU A 209 -10.20 -18.14 -14.75
N LYS A 210 -10.16 -17.76 -13.47
CA LYS A 210 -10.98 -16.69 -12.92
C LYS A 210 -10.03 -15.56 -12.55
N PRO A 211 -10.08 -14.40 -13.23
CA PRO A 211 -9.49 -13.22 -12.62
C PRO A 211 -10.25 -13.00 -11.31
N ILE A 212 -9.58 -13.09 -10.16
CA ILE A 212 -10.21 -12.58 -8.95
C ILE A 212 -10.28 -11.06 -9.18
N PRO A 213 -11.44 -10.43 -9.05
CA PRO A 213 -11.55 -8.98 -9.14
C PRO A 213 -10.80 -8.25 -8.01
N GLU A 214 -10.02 -8.94 -7.18
CA GLU A 214 -9.11 -8.34 -6.20
C GLU A 214 -7.88 -7.76 -6.92
N HIS A 215 -8.10 -6.63 -7.58
CA HIS A 215 -7.05 -5.66 -7.81
C HIS A 215 -6.51 -5.22 -6.45
N SER A 216 -5.35 -5.73 -6.07
CA SER A 216 -4.74 -5.39 -4.80
C SER A 216 -3.91 -4.13 -4.98
N CYS A 217 -4.22 -3.15 -4.14
CA CYS A 217 -3.45 -1.93 -4.00
C CYS A 217 -2.45 -2.00 -2.84
N GLY A 218 -2.23 -3.20 -2.28
CA GLY A 218 -1.29 -3.45 -1.19
C GLY A 218 0.06 -3.96 -1.69
N SER A 219 0.91 -4.31 -0.74
CA SER A 219 2.17 -5.02 -0.98
C SER A 219 2.08 -6.43 -0.45
N ARG A 220 3.05 -7.29 -0.79
CA ARG A 220 3.01 -8.69 -0.40
C ARG A 220 4.39 -9.33 -0.35
N PHE A 221 4.70 -9.96 0.77
CA PHE A 221 5.71 -11.00 0.89
C PHE A 221 5.10 -12.37 0.52
N VAL A 222 5.73 -13.08 -0.42
CA VAL A 222 5.27 -14.38 -0.91
C VAL A 222 6.35 -15.43 -0.66
N VAL A 223 5.99 -16.47 0.08
CA VAL A 223 6.79 -17.68 0.25
C VAL A 223 6.32 -18.71 -0.78
N VAL A 224 7.23 -19.15 -1.63
CA VAL A 224 6.96 -20.17 -2.67
C VAL A 224 7.39 -21.55 -2.18
N GLU A 225 8.56 -21.64 -1.55
CA GLU A 225 9.12 -22.91 -1.10
C GLU A 225 9.89 -22.76 0.20
N ARG A 226 9.81 -23.79 1.04
CA ARG A 226 10.62 -23.96 2.24
C ARG A 226 11.50 -25.18 2.10
N ASP A 227 12.66 -25.17 2.74
CA ASP A 227 13.46 -26.37 2.92
C ASP A 227 12.83 -27.32 3.96
N GLU A 228 13.42 -28.50 4.13
CA GLU A 228 12.97 -29.53 5.08
C GLU A 228 12.98 -29.04 6.54
N ASN A 229 13.81 -28.05 6.85
CA ASN A 229 13.91 -27.42 8.17
C ASN A 229 12.88 -26.28 8.35
N GLY A 230 12.06 -26.00 7.34
CA GLY A 230 11.07 -24.94 7.33
C GLY A 230 11.64 -23.55 7.04
N SER A 231 12.92 -23.43 6.68
CA SER A 231 13.54 -22.17 6.31
C SER A 231 13.13 -21.73 4.90
N LEU A 232 13.15 -20.43 4.65
CA LEU A 232 12.83 -19.85 3.35
C LEU A 232 13.84 -20.32 2.28
N LYS A 233 13.36 -21.11 1.31
CA LYS A 233 14.16 -21.55 0.16
C LYS A 233 13.88 -20.69 -1.07
N SER A 234 12.61 -20.39 -1.31
CA SER A 234 12.16 -19.62 -2.48
C SER A 234 11.06 -18.65 -2.08
N TRP A 235 11.25 -17.37 -2.37
CA TRP A 235 10.34 -16.29 -1.98
C TRP A 235 10.53 -15.08 -2.90
N PHE A 236 9.55 -14.17 -2.90
CA PHE A 236 9.69 -12.83 -3.49
C PHE A 236 8.85 -11.81 -2.71
N ILE A 237 9.17 -10.54 -2.88
CA ILE A 237 8.42 -9.41 -2.35
C ILE A 237 7.86 -8.61 -3.52
N TYR A 238 6.63 -8.15 -3.39
CA TYR A 238 6.03 -7.17 -4.28
C TYR A 238 5.65 -5.91 -3.52
N VAL A 239 6.05 -4.74 -4.02
CA VAL A 239 5.64 -3.44 -3.51
C VAL A 239 4.83 -2.65 -4.52
N SER A 240 3.62 -2.25 -4.12
CA SER A 240 2.74 -1.38 -4.90
C SER A 240 3.07 0.10 -4.67
N ALA A 241 3.22 0.83 -5.77
CA ALA A 241 3.43 2.27 -5.81
C ALA A 241 2.14 3.10 -6.00
N VAL A 242 0.97 2.46 -6.11
CA VAL A 242 -0.30 3.13 -6.45
C VAL A 242 -0.77 4.13 -5.37
N LYS A 243 -0.46 3.85 -4.11
CA LYS A 243 -0.97 4.58 -2.94
C LYS A 243 0.19 5.04 -2.05
N PRO A 244 0.27 6.34 -1.70
CA PRO A 244 1.37 6.87 -0.89
C PRO A 244 1.51 6.21 0.47
N HIS A 245 0.39 5.95 1.14
CA HIS A 245 0.35 5.28 2.44
C HIS A 245 0.61 3.77 2.37
N VAL A 246 0.74 3.19 1.17
CA VAL A 246 1.20 1.82 1.00
C VAL A 246 2.70 1.88 0.79
N LEU A 247 3.14 2.58 -0.26
CA LEU A 247 4.55 2.70 -0.63
C LEU A 247 5.44 3.22 0.52
N LEU A 248 4.97 4.16 1.34
CA LEU A 248 5.74 4.69 2.47
C LEU A 248 6.13 3.62 3.52
N PHE A 249 5.36 2.53 3.64
CA PHE A 249 5.57 1.51 4.69
C PHE A 249 6.01 0.16 4.13
N SER A 250 5.55 -0.18 2.93
CA SER A 250 5.74 -1.49 2.32
C SER A 250 7.19 -1.97 2.21
N PRO A 251 8.19 -1.12 1.87
CA PRO A 251 9.58 -1.58 1.85
C PRO A 251 10.06 -2.13 3.19
N PHE A 252 9.47 -1.68 4.30
CA PHE A 252 9.76 -2.22 5.63
C PHE A 252 8.86 -3.43 5.95
N SER A 253 7.54 -3.28 5.81
CA SER A 253 6.56 -4.29 6.25
C SER A 253 6.69 -5.62 5.51
N GLU A 254 7.12 -5.60 4.25
CA GLU A 254 7.31 -6.82 3.46
C GLU A 254 8.68 -7.46 3.62
N VAL A 255 9.67 -6.69 4.09
CA VAL A 255 11.05 -7.16 4.27
C VAL A 255 11.29 -7.73 5.66
N ILE A 256 10.68 -7.15 6.71
CA ILE A 256 10.74 -7.68 8.08
C ILE A 256 10.35 -9.17 8.17
N PRO A 257 9.29 -9.65 7.47
CA PRO A 257 8.94 -11.07 7.38
C PRO A 257 10.11 -12.00 7.08
N LEU A 258 11.07 -11.62 6.24
CA LEU A 258 12.25 -12.44 5.93
C LEU A 258 13.04 -12.86 7.17
N THR A 259 12.99 -12.05 8.23
CA THR A 259 13.67 -12.30 9.50
C THR A 259 12.79 -13.10 10.45
N ILE A 260 11.52 -12.71 10.59
CA ILE A 260 10.64 -13.23 11.65
C ILE A 260 9.88 -14.50 11.26
N ASP A 261 9.94 -14.89 9.99
CA ASP A 261 9.14 -15.96 9.39
C ASP A 261 9.23 -17.30 10.14
N GLN A 262 10.43 -17.72 10.55
CA GLN A 262 10.58 -18.96 11.33
C GLN A 262 9.83 -18.90 12.68
N ALA A 263 9.84 -17.75 13.36
CA ALA A 263 9.08 -17.58 14.61
C ALA A 263 7.57 -17.63 14.34
N THR A 264 7.13 -17.02 13.24
CA THR A 264 5.73 -17.08 12.78
C THR A 264 5.28 -18.52 12.51
N VAL A 265 6.08 -19.30 11.77
CA VAL A 265 5.77 -20.72 11.47
C VAL A 265 5.73 -21.58 12.72
N ARG A 266 6.66 -21.37 13.67
CA ARG A 266 6.61 -22.07 14.98
C ARG A 266 5.31 -21.75 15.72
N TYR A 267 4.92 -20.48 15.76
CA TYR A 267 3.70 -20.06 16.44
C TYR A 267 2.43 -20.52 15.73
N GLU A 268 2.43 -20.61 14.39
CA GLU A 268 1.34 -21.21 13.61
C GLU A 268 1.05 -22.64 14.03
N LYS A 269 2.09 -23.47 14.18
CA LYS A 269 1.95 -24.87 14.65
C LYS A 269 1.35 -24.96 16.06
N GLN A 270 1.56 -23.95 16.91
CA GLN A 270 1.10 -23.94 18.30
C GLN A 270 -0.29 -23.32 18.48
N ALA A 271 -0.60 -22.25 17.76
CA ALA A 271 -1.75 -21.38 18.00
C ALA A 271 -2.75 -21.31 16.83
N GLY A 272 -2.36 -21.85 15.66
CA GLY A 272 -3.13 -21.85 14.43
C GLY A 272 -2.84 -20.66 13.52
N THR A 273 -3.06 -20.86 12.21
CA THR A 273 -2.75 -19.92 11.12
C THR A 273 -3.27 -18.51 11.36
N LYS A 274 -4.53 -18.37 11.79
CA LYS A 274 -5.16 -17.04 12.00
C LYS A 274 -4.42 -16.21 13.05
N LYS A 275 -4.02 -16.82 14.17
CA LYS A 275 -3.31 -16.12 15.25
C LYS A 275 -1.89 -15.79 14.86
N ALA A 276 -1.20 -16.70 14.15
CA ALA A 276 0.15 -16.46 13.66
C ALA A 276 0.20 -15.35 12.61
N LEU A 277 -0.74 -15.36 11.66
CA LEU A 277 -0.88 -14.27 10.69
C LEU A 277 -1.09 -12.93 11.40
N GLN A 278 -2.03 -12.85 12.34
CA GLN A 278 -2.27 -11.61 13.09
C GLN A 278 -1.03 -11.14 13.85
N ALA A 279 -0.27 -12.04 14.47
CA ALA A 279 0.94 -11.69 15.21
C ALA A 279 2.04 -11.18 14.26
N GLY A 280 2.29 -11.89 13.16
CA GLY A 280 3.29 -11.52 12.15
C GLY A 280 2.99 -10.18 11.48
N GLU A 281 1.74 -9.98 11.06
CA GLU A 281 1.27 -8.69 10.52
C GLU A 281 1.42 -7.57 11.56
N THR A 282 1.12 -7.86 12.84
CA THR A 282 1.21 -6.84 13.90
C THR A 282 2.65 -6.36 14.12
N ILE A 283 3.64 -7.27 14.21
CA ILE A 283 5.04 -6.86 14.42
C ILE A 283 5.59 -6.17 13.16
N SER A 284 5.34 -6.70 11.96
CA SER A 284 5.85 -6.14 10.71
C SER A 284 5.28 -4.75 10.45
N GLU A 285 3.97 -4.56 10.60
CA GLU A 285 3.32 -3.28 10.36
C GLU A 285 3.61 -2.23 11.43
N SER A 286 3.82 -2.65 12.68
CA SER A 286 4.14 -1.70 13.76
C SER A 286 5.58 -1.19 13.68
N LEU A 287 6.54 -2.06 13.35
CA LEU A 287 7.92 -1.67 13.08
C LEU A 287 8.02 -0.84 11.80
N SER A 288 7.33 -1.24 10.71
CA SER A 288 7.29 -0.46 9.46
C SER A 288 6.79 0.95 9.72
N HIS A 289 5.76 1.11 10.56
CA HIS A 289 5.20 2.41 10.89
C HIS A 289 6.19 3.35 11.58
N VAL A 290 6.92 2.82 12.57
CA VAL A 290 7.91 3.59 13.31
C VAL A 290 9.08 3.97 12.40
N LEU A 291 9.63 3.01 11.65
CA LEU A 291 10.75 3.24 10.75
C LEU A 291 10.42 4.20 9.61
N ALA A 292 9.26 4.06 9.00
CA ALA A 292 8.81 4.94 7.93
C ALA A 292 8.61 6.39 8.41
N LEU A 293 8.13 6.58 9.64
CA LEU A 293 8.02 7.90 10.25
C LEU A 293 9.39 8.52 10.55
N GLU A 294 10.31 7.75 11.12
CA GLU A 294 11.67 8.24 11.38
C GLU A 294 12.39 8.60 10.06
N LEU A 295 12.32 7.72 9.05
CA LEU A 295 12.90 7.99 7.73
C LEU A 295 12.22 9.18 7.03
N SER A 296 10.90 9.30 7.14
CA SER A 296 10.16 10.44 6.59
C SER A 296 10.62 11.77 7.18
N ASP A 297 10.91 11.82 8.48
CA ASP A 297 11.43 13.02 9.14
C ASP A 297 12.89 13.30 8.68
N ILE A 298 13.73 12.27 8.52
CA ILE A 298 15.12 12.39 8.03
C ILE A 298 15.18 12.91 6.59
N LEU A 299 14.35 12.36 5.71
CA LEU A 299 14.33 12.72 4.29
C LEU A 299 13.55 14.01 4.01
N GLY A 300 12.85 14.56 5.00
CA GLY A 300 12.02 15.75 4.85
C GLY A 300 10.78 15.53 3.98
N ILE A 301 10.20 14.32 3.99
CA ILE A 301 9.03 13.99 3.17
C ILE A 301 7.83 14.86 3.60
N PRO A 302 7.27 15.67 2.69
CA PRO A 302 6.11 16.48 2.99
C PRO A 302 4.93 15.62 3.43
N ASN A 303 4.25 16.03 4.51
CA ASN A 303 3.05 15.35 5.03
C ASN A 303 3.24 13.88 5.45
N GLY A 304 4.46 13.34 5.59
CA GLY A 304 4.64 11.92 5.95
C GLY A 304 3.95 11.52 7.26
N LYS A 305 3.96 12.39 8.27
CA LYS A 305 3.18 12.21 9.52
C LYS A 305 1.66 12.11 9.28
N LYS A 306 1.13 12.87 8.33
CA LYS A 306 -0.29 12.82 7.96
C LYS A 306 -0.59 11.49 7.25
N ILE A 307 0.22 11.12 6.26
CA ILE A 307 0.11 9.84 5.52
C ILE A 307 0.12 8.65 6.51
N ALA A 308 1.01 8.68 7.49
CA ALA A 308 1.12 7.64 8.50
C ALA A 308 -0.10 7.52 9.42
N ARG A 309 -0.70 8.64 9.83
CA ARG A 309 -1.95 8.63 10.62
C ARG A 309 -3.12 8.09 9.80
N GLU A 310 -3.21 8.48 8.53
CA GLU A 310 -4.25 7.98 7.62
C GLU A 310 -4.12 6.48 7.39
N SER A 311 -2.90 5.95 7.26
CA SER A 311 -2.64 4.51 7.13
C SER A 311 -3.22 3.72 8.31
N ILE A 312 -2.86 4.09 9.55
CA ILE A 312 -3.37 3.43 10.77
C ILE A 312 -4.90 3.46 10.82
N ASN A 313 -5.50 4.61 10.51
CA ASN A 313 -6.94 4.77 10.58
C ASN A 313 -7.69 3.90 9.56
N LYS A 314 -7.07 3.61 8.41
CA LYS A 314 -7.62 2.70 7.40
C LYS A 314 -7.51 1.24 7.83
N ILE A 315 -6.35 0.85 8.37
CA ILE A 315 -6.08 -0.58 8.64
C ILE A 315 -6.72 -1.09 9.95
N LYS A 316 -6.94 -0.23 10.94
CA LYS A 316 -7.42 -0.66 12.28
C LYS A 316 -8.76 -1.41 12.30
N ASN A 317 -9.58 -1.25 11.26
CA ASN A 317 -10.88 -1.91 11.15
C ASN A 317 -10.78 -3.36 10.63
N TYR A 318 -9.63 -3.75 10.06
CA TYR A 318 -9.41 -5.11 9.61
C TYR A 318 -8.90 -5.97 10.77
N GLU A 319 -9.49 -7.14 10.95
CA GLU A 319 -9.19 -8.03 12.09
C GLU A 319 -7.69 -8.36 12.19
N LYS A 320 -7.02 -8.58 11.05
CA LYS A 320 -5.58 -8.87 11.02
C LYS A 320 -4.69 -7.73 11.53
N TYR A 321 -5.14 -6.48 11.46
CA TYR A 321 -4.37 -5.29 11.85
C TYR A 321 -4.84 -4.64 13.15
N LYS A 322 -5.80 -5.27 13.84
CA LYS A 322 -6.45 -4.72 15.05
C LYS A 322 -5.46 -4.26 16.13
N TYR A 323 -4.34 -4.97 16.30
CA TYR A 323 -3.36 -4.72 17.36
C TYR A 323 -2.17 -3.86 16.93
N VAL A 324 -2.07 -3.46 15.67
CA VAL A 324 -0.99 -2.59 15.17
C VAL A 324 -0.87 -1.29 15.99
N PRO A 325 -1.96 -0.56 16.31
CA PRO A 325 -1.87 0.66 17.12
C PRO A 325 -1.29 0.41 18.53
N ASN A 326 -1.66 -0.71 19.15
CA ASN A 326 -1.17 -1.10 20.47
C ASN A 326 0.33 -1.42 20.42
N ALA A 327 0.76 -2.18 19.40
CA ALA A 327 2.17 -2.51 19.20
C ALA A 327 3.02 -1.25 18.98
N ILE A 328 2.55 -0.28 18.17
CA ILE A 328 3.24 1.01 17.99
C ILE A 328 3.39 1.75 19.34
N ARG A 329 2.35 1.79 20.17
CA ARG A 329 2.43 2.39 21.52
C ARG A 329 3.41 1.65 22.42
N TRP A 330 3.44 0.31 22.34
CA TRP A 330 4.36 -0.51 23.11
C TRP A 330 5.82 -0.27 22.69
N ILE A 331 6.10 -0.28 21.38
CA ILE A 331 7.43 -0.02 20.79
C ILE A 331 7.96 1.35 21.24
N ARG A 332 7.13 2.39 21.22
CA ARG A 332 7.52 3.72 21.69
C ARG A 332 7.93 3.76 23.16
N ARG A 333 7.40 2.85 23.99
CA ARG A 333 7.72 2.76 25.42
C ARG A 333 8.94 1.87 25.71
N HIS A 334 9.20 0.84 24.88
CA HIS A 334 10.17 -0.22 25.20
C HIS A 334 11.33 -0.36 24.20
N SER A 335 11.26 0.28 23.03
CA SER A 335 12.13 0.17 21.83
C SER A 335 11.66 -0.82 20.75
N MET A 336 12.16 -0.61 19.53
CA MET A 336 11.96 -1.50 18.38
C MET A 336 12.66 -2.85 18.56
N GLN A 337 13.91 -2.84 19.05
CA GLN A 337 14.66 -4.08 19.32
C GLN A 337 13.94 -4.96 20.33
N ALA A 338 13.45 -4.40 21.43
CA ALA A 338 12.72 -5.16 22.44
C ALA A 338 11.44 -5.81 21.89
N ALA A 339 10.78 -5.17 20.92
CA ALA A 339 9.60 -5.75 20.28
C ALA A 339 9.97 -6.91 19.35
N LEU A 340 11.03 -6.74 18.56
CA LEU A 340 11.55 -7.77 17.67
C LEU A 340 12.05 -8.99 18.45
N ASP A 341 12.85 -8.77 19.49
CA ASP A 341 13.39 -9.83 20.34
C ASP A 341 12.27 -10.63 21.01
N LEU A 342 11.29 -9.93 21.60
CA LEU A 342 10.15 -10.57 22.24
C LEU A 342 9.31 -11.38 21.25
N TYR A 343 9.15 -10.89 20.01
CA TYR A 343 8.47 -11.63 18.96
C TYR A 343 9.25 -12.87 18.53
N ILE A 344 10.56 -12.76 18.30
CA ILE A 344 11.41 -13.88 17.86
C ILE A 344 11.46 -14.96 18.93
N GLU A 345 11.54 -14.57 20.21
CA GLU A 345 11.47 -15.48 21.35
C GLU A 345 10.13 -16.20 21.40
N ASP A 346 9.02 -15.44 21.47
CA ASP A 346 7.67 -15.98 21.60
C ASP A 346 6.62 -14.97 21.07
N PRO A 347 6.08 -15.18 19.85
CA PRO A 347 5.04 -14.33 19.30
C PRO A 347 3.79 -14.21 20.19
N GLY A 348 3.47 -15.26 20.97
CA GLY A 348 2.38 -15.25 21.92
C GLY A 348 2.64 -14.33 23.12
N LYS A 349 3.86 -14.27 23.64
CA LYS A 349 4.25 -13.28 24.68
C LYS A 349 4.20 -11.86 24.13
N PHE A 350 4.69 -11.63 22.92
CA PHE A 350 4.58 -10.34 22.26
C PHE A 350 3.11 -9.88 22.17
N MET A 351 2.21 -10.73 21.66
CA MET A 351 0.79 -10.40 21.57
C MET A 351 0.16 -10.13 22.94
N LYS A 352 0.49 -10.90 23.98
CA LYS A 352 0.02 -10.64 25.35
C LYS A 352 0.54 -9.32 25.91
N ALA A 353 1.77 -8.92 25.57
CA ALA A 353 2.37 -7.67 26.04
C ALA A 353 1.67 -6.45 25.44
N ILE A 354 1.41 -6.46 24.12
CA ILE A 354 0.76 -5.34 23.44
C ILE A 354 -0.74 -5.22 23.75
N MET A 355 -1.43 -6.31 24.09
CA MET A 355 -2.84 -6.27 24.47
C MET A 355 -3.09 -5.52 25.79
N LYS A 356 -2.05 -5.33 26.62
CA LYS A 356 -2.11 -4.60 27.90
C LYS A 356 -1.91 -3.09 27.74
N VAL A 357 -1.70 -2.60 26.52
CA VAL A 357 -1.38 -1.19 26.19
C VAL A 357 -2.57 -0.45 25.65
#